data_AF-A0AAN6P364-F1
#
_entry.id   AF-A0AAN6P364-F1
#
_cell.length_a   1.000
_cell.length_b   1.000
_cell.length_c   1.000
_cell.angle_alpha   90.00
_cell.angle_beta   90.00
_cell.angle_gamma   90.00
#
_symmetry.space_group_name_H-M   'P 1'
#
loop_
_entity.id
_entity.type
_entity.pdbx_description
1 polymer ?
#
loop_
_entity_poly.entity_id
_entity_poly.type
_entity_poly.pdbx_seq_one_letter_code
_entity_poly.pdbx_strand_id
1 'polypeptide(L)'
;MTSHGHHSRSTTSLHGDGHGDRHQRSGGRESKYKPSSKNGFTATYSSQLPTEPVSFLFSVNEYDVSYGNSPAPRDQWDNILPPLTKNGYRLADEAPVFRYRDGIISKAPEYVWRRLIPGQPGGIYRQDENGRFVGQAFNYRAHSIFACSPCLPFIVADGDISLYNSYMRHVGENSAPPYVEDSARCWHMLHFDHNNGISQANGESYGRPWVAGRNPSWVPSLVPKVFKNHTEPQTLSRGLSGEISIVIGLMAFHSPLRRPGWVFEQRWWEQNSWQGPSSAPVYYPPQADAAPRGFLVHVCLDFCHVPGVPLDHFSESYHTEQKSIIGTFEAQGAWVRDAGTH
;
A
#
# COMPACT_ATOMS: atom_id res chain seq x y z
N MET A 1 26.79 -44.28 -43.07
CA MET A 1 28.08 -44.92 -42.77
C MET A 1 28.55 -44.40 -41.41
N THR A 2 28.68 -45.33 -40.44
CA THR A 2 29.38 -45.25 -39.14
C THR A 2 29.03 -44.09 -38.18
N SER A 3 28.87 -44.25 -36.87
CA SER A 3 28.89 -45.38 -35.93
C SER A 3 28.55 -44.82 -34.54
N HIS A 4 28.04 -45.69 -33.67
CA HIS A 4 27.57 -45.53 -32.29
C HIS A 4 28.50 -44.83 -31.28
N GLY A 5 27.86 -44.41 -30.18
CA GLY A 5 28.49 -44.24 -28.86
C GLY A 5 27.47 -44.07 -27.73
N HIS A 6 26.71 -45.12 -27.41
CA HIS A 6 25.97 -45.28 -26.14
C HIS A 6 26.96 -45.58 -25.01
N HIS A 7 26.74 -45.02 -23.82
CA HIS A 7 26.97 -45.75 -22.57
C HIS A 7 25.88 -45.42 -21.54
N SER A 8 25.35 -46.50 -20.98
CA SER A 8 24.41 -46.58 -19.86
C SER A 8 25.07 -47.40 -18.74
N ARG A 9 24.41 -47.38 -17.56
CA ARG A 9 24.59 -48.24 -16.35
C ARG A 9 25.64 -47.76 -15.33
N SER A 10 25.48 -47.94 -14.02
CA SER A 10 24.39 -48.52 -13.20
C SER A 10 24.57 -48.16 -11.71
N THR A 11 23.44 -48.24 -11.01
CA THR A 11 23.18 -48.46 -9.57
C THR A 11 24.23 -49.18 -8.71
N THR A 12 24.38 -48.74 -7.45
CA THR A 12 24.43 -49.62 -6.26
C THR A 12 23.91 -48.91 -5.01
N SER A 13 22.89 -49.51 -4.39
CA SER A 13 22.48 -49.35 -2.99
C SER A 13 23.54 -49.88 -2.02
N LEU A 14 23.54 -49.45 -0.75
CA LEU A 14 23.49 -50.35 0.41
C LEU A 14 23.40 -49.60 1.77
N HIS A 15 22.78 -50.30 2.70
CA HIS A 15 22.36 -49.97 4.06
C HIS A 15 23.47 -49.59 5.06
N GLY A 16 23.03 -48.98 6.18
CA GLY A 16 23.76 -48.97 7.44
C GLY A 16 22.88 -48.50 8.61
N ASP A 17 22.16 -49.45 9.24
CA ASP A 17 21.48 -49.34 10.54
C ASP A 17 22.48 -49.44 11.71
N GLY A 18 22.09 -48.88 12.87
CA GLY A 18 22.63 -49.23 14.20
C GLY A 18 22.72 -48.03 15.16
N HIS A 19 21.77 -47.79 16.09
CA HIS A 19 21.51 -48.40 17.41
C HIS A 19 22.47 -48.03 18.57
N GLY A 20 21.87 -47.59 19.69
CA GLY A 20 22.39 -47.61 21.07
C GLY A 20 22.94 -46.25 21.56
N ASP A 21 22.71 -45.74 22.77
CA ASP A 21 22.07 -46.31 23.94
C ASP A 21 21.72 -45.23 24.99
N ARG A 22 20.79 -45.58 25.88
CA ARG A 22 20.32 -44.80 27.04
C ARG A 22 21.37 -44.68 28.14
N HIS A 23 21.40 -43.55 28.83
CA HIS A 23 21.64 -43.51 30.27
C HIS A 23 20.79 -42.45 30.98
N GLN A 24 19.84 -42.92 31.80
CA GLN A 24 19.35 -42.19 32.97
C GLN A 24 20.37 -42.31 34.10
N ARG A 25 20.59 -41.24 34.87
CA ARG A 25 20.78 -41.34 36.32
C ARG A 25 20.48 -40.01 37.03
N SER A 26 19.70 -40.17 38.07
CA SER A 26 19.24 -39.24 39.11
C SER A 26 20.37 -38.63 39.95
N GLY A 27 20.12 -37.44 40.50
CA GLY A 27 20.89 -36.90 41.63
C GLY A 27 20.44 -35.50 42.02
N GLY A 28 19.49 -35.42 42.96
CA GLY A 28 19.11 -34.15 43.58
C GLY A 28 20.18 -33.61 44.52
N ARG A 29 20.22 -32.28 44.66
CA ARG A 29 20.67 -31.59 45.89
C ARG A 29 20.06 -30.18 45.92
N GLU A 30 19.34 -29.93 46.99
CA GLU A 30 18.90 -28.62 47.43
C GLU A 30 20.10 -27.70 47.68
N SER A 31 20.01 -26.44 47.27
CA SER A 31 20.73 -25.35 47.93
C SER A 31 19.86 -24.10 47.96
N LYS A 32 19.38 -23.78 49.17
CA LYS A 32 18.80 -22.48 49.54
C LYS A 32 19.84 -21.38 49.36
N TYR A 33 19.54 -20.36 48.56
CA TYR A 33 20.06 -19.00 48.74
C TYR A 33 18.94 -17.98 48.54
N LYS A 34 18.82 -17.09 49.53
CA LYS A 34 17.88 -15.97 49.62
C LYS A 34 18.24 -14.83 48.65
N PRO A 35 17.30 -13.90 48.37
CA PRO A 35 17.32 -13.05 47.19
C PRO A 35 18.22 -11.83 47.35
N SER A 36 18.98 -11.51 46.30
CA SER A 36 19.60 -10.19 46.14
C SER A 36 18.97 -9.51 44.93
N SER A 37 18.26 -8.42 45.22
CA SER A 37 17.86 -7.41 44.26
C SER A 37 19.08 -6.90 43.47
N LYS A 38 18.91 -6.69 42.17
CA LYS A 38 19.53 -5.62 41.36
C LYS A 38 18.96 -5.65 39.95
N ASN A 39 18.03 -4.72 39.71
CA ASN A 39 17.86 -3.90 38.52
C ASN A 39 18.35 -4.48 37.19
N GLY A 40 17.44 -5.14 36.47
CA GLY A 40 17.50 -5.25 35.02
C GLY A 40 16.23 -4.62 34.47
N PHE A 41 16.35 -3.43 33.89
CA PHE A 41 15.28 -2.65 33.29
C PHE A 41 14.47 -3.52 32.31
N THR A 42 13.29 -3.97 32.72
CA THR A 42 12.19 -4.21 31.79
C THR A 42 11.84 -2.86 31.21
N ALA A 43 12.29 -2.60 29.99
CA ALA A 43 11.83 -1.49 29.19
C ALA A 43 10.34 -1.73 28.89
N THR A 44 9.49 -1.29 29.82
CA THR A 44 8.07 -1.11 29.58
C THR A 44 7.99 -0.05 28.49
N TYR A 45 7.72 -0.46 27.25
CA TYR A 45 7.28 0.44 26.19
C TYR A 45 5.96 1.06 26.65
N SER A 46 6.06 2.17 27.38
CA SER A 46 4.96 3.09 27.64
C SER A 46 4.66 3.82 26.34
N SER A 47 4.00 3.14 25.40
CA SER A 47 3.37 3.80 24.24
C SER A 47 2.05 4.41 24.69
N GLN A 48 2.12 5.49 25.46
CA GLN A 48 1.00 6.41 25.58
C GLN A 48 0.98 7.31 24.34
N LEU A 49 0.51 6.74 23.23
CA LEU A 49 -0.10 7.55 22.16
C LEU A 49 -1.57 7.77 22.54
N PRO A 50 -2.18 8.91 22.21
CA PRO A 50 -3.58 9.18 22.55
C PRO A 50 -4.46 8.07 21.98
N THR A 51 -5.18 7.34 22.82
CA THR A 51 -5.99 6.17 22.44
C THR A 51 -7.34 6.60 21.85
N GLU A 52 -7.32 7.57 20.94
CA GLU A 52 -8.42 7.72 19.99
C GLU A 52 -8.20 6.66 18.88
N PRO A 53 -9.23 5.86 18.55
CA PRO A 53 -9.12 4.85 17.51
C PRO A 53 -8.84 5.51 16.16
N VAL A 54 -7.88 4.99 15.40
CA VAL A 54 -7.59 5.49 14.05
C VAL A 54 -8.71 5.01 13.13
N SER A 55 -9.50 5.95 12.60
CA SER A 55 -10.62 5.66 11.70
C SER A 55 -10.60 6.57 10.47
N PHE A 56 -10.87 6.00 9.29
CA PHE A 56 -11.02 6.76 8.05
C PHE A 56 -11.90 6.01 7.05
N LEU A 57 -12.50 6.76 6.13
CA LEU A 57 -13.24 6.25 4.98
C LEU A 57 -12.34 6.25 3.76
N PHE A 58 -12.49 5.28 2.87
CA PHE A 58 -11.78 5.29 1.61
C PHE A 58 -12.57 4.63 0.48
N SER A 59 -12.27 5.04 -0.73
CA SER A 59 -12.75 4.39 -1.96
C SER A 59 -11.58 4.18 -2.91
N VAL A 60 -11.64 3.09 -3.67
CA VAL A 60 -10.68 2.77 -4.72
C VAL A 60 -11.43 2.64 -6.03
N ASN A 61 -11.03 3.46 -7.00
CA ASN A 61 -11.67 3.54 -8.30
C ASN A 61 -10.64 3.17 -9.37
N GLU A 62 -10.96 2.21 -10.23
CA GLU A 62 -10.06 1.82 -11.32
C GLU A 62 -10.25 2.75 -12.52
N TYR A 63 -9.14 3.26 -13.04
CA TYR A 63 -9.14 4.05 -14.26
C TYR A 63 -9.37 3.14 -15.47
N ASP A 64 -10.33 3.52 -16.30
CA ASP A 64 -10.42 3.06 -17.68
C ASP A 64 -9.53 3.95 -18.54
N VAL A 65 -8.46 3.36 -19.08
CA VAL A 65 -7.38 4.05 -19.79
C VAL A 65 -7.62 3.96 -21.29
N SER A 66 -7.63 5.11 -21.97
CA SER A 66 -7.75 5.20 -23.42
C SER A 66 -6.75 6.19 -24.00
N TYR A 67 -6.15 5.85 -25.13
CA TYR A 67 -5.31 6.75 -25.91
C TYR A 67 -6.06 7.42 -27.06
N GLY A 68 -7.36 7.11 -27.23
CA GLY A 68 -8.16 7.56 -28.36
C GLY A 68 -7.51 7.17 -29.69
N ASN A 69 -7.36 8.16 -30.58
CA ASN A 69 -6.68 8.00 -31.88
C ASN A 69 -5.18 8.37 -31.82
N SER A 70 -4.66 8.76 -30.65
CA SER A 70 -3.26 9.12 -30.49
C SER A 70 -2.43 7.89 -30.12
N PRO A 71 -1.17 7.81 -30.57
CA PRO A 71 -0.27 6.76 -30.11
C PRO A 71 -0.08 6.88 -28.60
N ALA A 72 0.02 5.74 -27.91
CA ALA A 72 0.32 5.74 -26.50
C ALA A 72 1.74 6.30 -26.26
N PRO A 73 1.94 7.15 -25.24
CA PRO A 73 3.28 7.58 -24.84
C PRO A 73 4.07 6.37 -24.37
N ARG A 74 5.38 6.38 -24.64
CA ARG A 74 6.29 5.28 -24.30
C ARG A 74 7.57 5.79 -23.66
N ASP A 75 8.15 4.98 -22.79
CA ASP A 75 9.49 5.26 -22.27
C ASP A 75 10.59 4.87 -23.27
N GLN A 76 11.85 5.09 -22.90
CA GLN A 76 13.01 4.76 -23.74
C GLN A 76 13.21 3.26 -23.97
N TRP A 77 12.48 2.40 -23.25
CA TRP A 77 12.49 0.95 -23.38
C TRP A 77 11.18 0.42 -23.99
N ASP A 78 10.40 1.30 -24.62
CA ASP A 78 9.16 1.00 -25.32
C ASP A 78 8.00 0.52 -24.42
N ASN A 79 8.08 0.70 -23.10
CA ASN A 79 6.94 0.44 -22.22
C ASN A 79 5.87 1.51 -22.40
N ILE A 80 4.61 1.10 -22.47
CA ILE A 80 3.48 2.01 -22.51
C ILE A 80 3.31 2.73 -21.17
N LEU A 81 3.16 4.05 -21.23
CA LEU A 81 2.97 4.94 -20.09
C LEU A 81 1.51 5.43 -20.03
N PRO A 82 1.03 5.89 -18.86
CA PRO A 82 -0.30 6.47 -18.75
C PRO A 82 -0.49 7.68 -19.69
N PRO A 83 -1.72 7.94 -20.18
CA PRO A 83 -2.01 9.08 -21.03
C PRO A 83 -1.54 10.42 -20.45
N LEU A 84 -0.96 11.29 -21.27
CA LEU A 84 -0.52 12.62 -20.81
C LEU A 84 -1.67 13.64 -20.70
N THR A 85 -2.87 13.28 -21.16
CA THR A 85 -4.03 14.18 -21.15
C THR A 85 -5.15 13.62 -20.28
N LYS A 86 -5.88 14.49 -19.59
CA LYS A 86 -7.03 14.11 -18.75
C LYS A 86 -8.08 13.27 -19.48
N ASN A 87 -8.22 13.48 -20.79
CA ASN A 87 -9.20 12.79 -21.64
C ASN A 87 -8.90 11.29 -21.81
N GLY A 88 -7.67 10.87 -21.53
CA GLY A 88 -7.30 9.46 -21.57
C GLY A 88 -7.72 8.66 -20.34
N TYR A 89 -8.35 9.32 -19.36
CA TYR A 89 -8.78 8.69 -18.12
C TYR A 89 -10.29 8.79 -17.96
N ARG A 90 -10.91 7.66 -17.63
CA ARG A 90 -12.30 7.62 -17.17
C ARG A 90 -12.37 6.85 -15.87
N LEU A 91 -13.29 7.27 -15.01
CA LEU A 91 -13.63 6.56 -13.79
C LEU A 91 -15.10 6.17 -13.87
N ALA A 92 -15.49 5.13 -13.14
CA ALA A 92 -16.90 4.85 -12.92
C ALA A 92 -17.57 6.04 -12.24
N ASP A 93 -18.86 6.26 -12.48
CA ASP A 93 -19.59 7.36 -11.84
C ASP A 93 -19.74 7.13 -10.33
N GLU A 94 -19.72 5.86 -9.90
CA GLU A 94 -19.88 5.43 -8.52
C GLU A 94 -18.93 4.31 -8.13
N ALA A 95 -18.52 4.29 -6.86
CA ALA A 95 -17.74 3.21 -6.28
C ALA A 95 -18.09 2.95 -4.81
N PRO A 96 -17.89 1.70 -4.35
CA PRO A 96 -18.09 1.36 -2.94
C PRO A 96 -17.11 2.10 -2.05
N VAL A 97 -17.54 2.33 -0.81
CA VAL A 97 -16.74 2.94 0.24
C VAL A 97 -16.49 1.91 1.33
N PHE A 98 -15.26 1.92 1.85
CA PHE A 98 -14.82 1.11 2.96
C PHE A 98 -14.46 2.01 4.13
N ARG A 99 -14.63 1.48 5.34
CA ARG A 99 -14.19 2.10 6.59
C ARG A 99 -13.06 1.25 7.15
N TYR A 100 -11.93 1.89 7.42
CA TYR A 100 -10.89 1.36 8.29
C TYR A 100 -11.14 1.87 9.70
N ARG A 101 -11.05 1.00 10.71
CA ARG A 101 -11.07 1.35 12.13
C ARG A 101 -10.17 0.41 12.91
N ASP A 102 -9.06 0.92 13.43
CA ASP A 102 -8.07 0.17 14.23
C ASP A 102 -7.66 -1.18 13.65
N GLY A 103 -7.35 -1.20 12.36
CA GLY A 103 -6.88 -2.40 11.67
C GLY A 103 -8.02 -3.25 11.10
N ILE A 104 -9.28 -2.91 11.36
CA ILE A 104 -10.43 -3.64 10.81
C ILE A 104 -11.00 -2.85 9.62
N ILE A 105 -11.20 -3.54 8.50
CA ILE A 105 -11.84 -2.97 7.32
C ILE A 105 -13.25 -3.54 7.18
N SER A 106 -14.21 -2.67 6.93
CA SER A 106 -15.61 -3.04 6.67
C SER A 106 -16.17 -2.20 5.52
N LYS A 107 -17.19 -2.71 4.83
CA LYS A 107 -17.97 -1.88 3.90
C LYS A 107 -18.71 -0.81 4.71
N ALA A 108 -18.79 0.39 4.16
CA ALA A 108 -19.57 1.50 4.72
C ALA A 108 -20.75 1.79 3.77
N PRO A 109 -21.82 0.96 3.79
CA PRO A 109 -22.94 1.06 2.84
C PRO A 109 -23.72 2.37 2.93
N GLU A 110 -23.59 3.09 4.03
CA GLU A 110 -24.14 4.44 4.23
C GLU A 110 -23.33 5.52 3.51
N TYR A 111 -22.24 5.16 2.84
CA TYR A 111 -21.43 6.03 2.01
C TYR A 111 -21.26 5.48 0.59
N VAL A 112 -21.19 6.40 -0.37
CA VAL A 112 -20.85 6.10 -1.76
C VAL A 112 -19.81 7.12 -2.24
N TRP A 113 -18.83 6.67 -3.00
CA TRP A 113 -18.00 7.61 -3.77
C TRP A 113 -18.74 7.91 -5.06
N ARG A 114 -18.91 9.19 -5.40
CA ARG A 114 -19.58 9.60 -6.64
C ARG A 114 -18.92 10.82 -7.26
N ARG A 115 -18.97 10.91 -8.58
CA ARG A 115 -18.72 12.16 -9.31
C ARG A 115 -20.06 12.77 -9.74
N LEU A 116 -20.46 13.86 -9.08
CA LEU A 116 -21.76 14.49 -9.36
C LEU A 116 -21.80 15.22 -10.70
N ILE A 117 -20.67 15.77 -11.13
CA ILE A 117 -20.55 16.54 -12.38
C ILE A 117 -19.33 16.03 -13.15
N PRO A 118 -19.47 15.63 -14.42
CA PRO A 118 -18.34 15.24 -15.26
C PRO A 118 -17.26 16.33 -15.28
N GLY A 119 -16.00 15.92 -15.10
CA GLY A 119 -14.85 16.85 -15.05
C GLY A 119 -14.68 17.61 -13.73
N GLN A 120 -15.49 17.36 -12.70
CA GLN A 120 -15.29 17.86 -11.34
C GLN A 120 -14.75 16.77 -10.41
N PRO A 121 -14.04 17.11 -9.31
CA PRO A 121 -13.59 16.12 -8.34
C PRO A 121 -14.74 15.25 -7.82
N GLY A 122 -14.46 13.95 -7.66
CA GLY A 122 -15.37 13.04 -6.95
C GLY A 122 -15.31 13.23 -5.44
N GLY A 123 -16.33 12.75 -4.74
CA GLY A 123 -16.46 12.86 -3.28
C GLY A 123 -17.03 11.58 -2.66
N ILE A 124 -16.72 11.35 -1.38
CA ILE A 124 -17.40 10.34 -0.57
C ILE A 124 -18.60 11.01 0.09
N TYR A 125 -19.81 10.62 -0.33
CA TYR A 125 -21.07 11.18 0.13
C TYR A 125 -21.79 10.20 1.04
N ARG A 126 -22.36 10.72 2.14
CA ARG A 126 -23.23 9.94 3.02
C ARG A 126 -24.64 9.94 2.45
N GLN A 127 -25.28 8.77 2.48
CA GLN A 127 -26.66 8.56 2.06
C GLN A 127 -27.54 8.19 3.27
N ASP A 128 -28.80 8.62 3.24
CA ASP A 128 -29.84 8.10 4.14
C ASP A 128 -30.40 6.75 3.64
N GLU A 129 -31.36 6.19 4.38
CA GLU A 129 -32.02 4.92 4.04
C GLU A 129 -32.77 4.98 2.69
N ASN A 130 -33.10 6.18 2.20
CA ASN A 130 -33.76 6.39 0.91
C ASN A 130 -32.75 6.68 -0.23
N GLY A 131 -31.44 6.61 0.04
CA GLY A 131 -30.39 6.90 -0.92
C GLY A 131 -30.15 8.40 -1.18
N ARG A 132 -30.76 9.30 -0.40
CA ARG A 132 -30.58 10.75 -0.53
C ARG A 132 -29.29 11.18 0.12
N PHE A 133 -28.57 12.09 -0.54
CA PHE A 133 -27.36 12.68 0.03
C PHE A 133 -27.69 13.58 1.23
N VAL A 134 -27.09 13.26 2.36
CA VAL A 134 -27.23 14.00 3.62
C VAL A 134 -25.95 14.71 4.04
N GLY A 135 -24.83 14.42 3.39
CA GLY A 135 -23.56 15.09 3.64
C GLY A 135 -22.43 14.53 2.79
N GLN A 136 -21.27 15.19 2.89
CA GLN A 136 -20.03 14.77 2.25
C GLN A 136 -18.94 14.59 3.32
N ALA A 137 -18.19 13.50 3.26
CA ALA A 137 -17.05 13.28 4.13
C ALA A 137 -15.89 14.21 3.73
N PHE A 138 -15.16 14.73 4.71
CA PHE A 138 -14.06 15.65 4.45
C PHE A 138 -12.87 14.92 3.85
N ASN A 139 -12.39 15.41 2.70
CA ASN A 139 -11.21 14.89 2.04
C ASN A 139 -9.99 14.96 2.97
N TYR A 140 -9.32 13.84 3.13
CA TYR A 140 -8.01 13.76 3.76
C TYR A 140 -6.93 13.84 2.69
N ARG A 141 -6.94 12.89 1.75
CA ARG A 141 -5.91 12.75 0.72
C ARG A 141 -6.40 11.88 -0.43
N ALA A 142 -5.92 12.14 -1.64
CA ALA A 142 -6.18 11.29 -2.79
C ALA A 142 -4.93 11.13 -3.66
N HIS A 143 -4.75 9.95 -4.24
CA HIS A 143 -3.64 9.66 -5.14
C HIS A 143 -4.09 8.83 -6.33
N SER A 144 -3.49 9.13 -7.48
CA SER A 144 -3.54 8.30 -8.67
C SER A 144 -2.27 7.44 -8.73
N ILE A 145 -2.41 6.12 -8.83
CA ILE A 145 -1.28 5.18 -8.77
C ILE A 145 -1.38 4.20 -9.94
N PHE A 146 -0.28 4.02 -10.67
CA PHE A 146 -0.23 3.20 -11.88
C PHE A 146 0.91 2.18 -11.88
N ALA A 147 0.59 0.95 -12.27
CA ALA A 147 1.54 -0.05 -12.75
C ALA A 147 1.57 0.02 -14.28
N CYS A 148 2.77 0.16 -14.85
CA CYS A 148 2.96 0.21 -16.30
C CYS A 148 3.48 -1.11 -16.88
N SER A 149 4.25 -1.86 -16.09
CA SER A 149 4.87 -3.14 -16.48
C SER A 149 5.33 -3.85 -15.20
N PRO A 150 5.50 -5.20 -15.19
CA PRO A 150 5.98 -5.91 -14.02
C PRO A 150 7.45 -5.59 -13.70
N CYS A 151 8.17 -5.04 -14.68
CA CYS A 151 9.58 -4.66 -14.58
C CYS A 151 9.78 -3.17 -14.25
N LEU A 152 8.71 -2.37 -14.30
CA LEU A 152 8.79 -0.94 -14.01
C LEU A 152 8.37 -0.66 -12.56
N PRO A 153 8.92 0.41 -11.97
CA PRO A 153 8.43 0.90 -10.69
C PRO A 153 6.99 1.44 -10.84
N PHE A 154 6.27 1.49 -9.72
CA PHE A 154 5.02 2.24 -9.66
C PHE A 154 5.26 3.72 -9.90
N ILE A 155 4.32 4.36 -10.59
CA ILE A 155 4.26 5.81 -10.69
C ILE A 155 3.02 6.32 -9.97
N VAL A 156 3.18 7.48 -9.33
CA VAL A 156 2.19 8.12 -8.47
C VAL A 156 2.02 9.57 -8.92
N ALA A 157 0.82 10.10 -8.75
CA ALA A 157 0.52 11.51 -8.86
C ALA A 157 -0.47 11.91 -7.75
N ASP A 158 -0.31 13.12 -7.23
CA ASP A 158 -1.23 13.72 -6.27
C ASP A 158 -2.61 13.98 -6.90
N GLY A 159 -3.65 13.56 -6.18
CA GLY A 159 -5.04 13.75 -6.56
C GLY A 159 -5.56 12.86 -7.70
N ASP A 160 -6.65 13.33 -8.30
CA ASP A 160 -7.31 12.67 -9.43
C ASP A 160 -6.74 13.15 -10.77
N ILE A 161 -6.02 12.26 -11.46
CA ILE A 161 -5.38 12.62 -12.73
C ILE A 161 -6.38 12.86 -13.87
N SER A 162 -7.64 12.40 -13.75
CA SER A 162 -8.64 12.68 -14.80
C SER A 162 -9.13 14.13 -14.82
N LEU A 163 -8.63 14.99 -13.93
CA LEU A 163 -8.97 16.41 -13.88
C LEU A 163 -7.94 17.30 -14.59
N TYR A 164 -6.74 16.79 -14.81
CA TYR A 164 -5.56 17.58 -15.14
C TYR A 164 -4.79 16.96 -16.31
N ASN A 165 -4.12 17.80 -17.10
CA ASN A 165 -3.08 17.27 -17.97
C ASN A 165 -1.93 16.75 -17.09
N SER A 166 -1.13 15.84 -17.62
CA SER A 166 -0.05 15.25 -16.85
C SER A 166 1.25 15.22 -17.65
N TYR A 167 2.35 15.24 -16.90
CA TYR A 167 3.70 15.10 -17.44
C TYR A 167 4.49 14.17 -16.53
N MET A 168 5.53 13.54 -17.06
CA MET A 168 6.47 12.78 -16.25
C MET A 168 7.65 13.67 -15.89
N ARG A 169 8.01 13.71 -14.61
CA ARG A 169 9.27 14.34 -14.19
C ARG A 169 10.44 13.45 -14.57
N HIS A 170 11.46 14.03 -15.22
CA HIS A 170 12.69 13.32 -15.51
C HIS A 170 13.45 13.00 -14.21
N VAL A 171 13.98 11.77 -14.12
CA VAL A 171 14.80 11.33 -12.99
C VAL A 171 16.09 12.15 -12.97
N GLY A 172 16.32 12.91 -11.89
CA GLY A 172 17.53 13.73 -11.68
C GLY A 172 17.35 15.23 -11.88
N GLU A 173 16.19 15.71 -12.34
CA GLU A 173 15.87 17.14 -12.38
C GLU A 173 15.30 17.60 -11.03
N ASN A 174 16.13 18.30 -10.26
CA ASN A 174 15.72 18.95 -9.01
C ASN A 174 14.99 20.30 -9.24
N SER A 175 15.02 20.80 -10.47
CA SER A 175 14.34 22.02 -10.88
C SER A 175 12.97 21.68 -11.48
N ALA A 176 11.92 22.38 -11.04
CA ALA A 176 10.64 22.35 -11.73
C ALA A 176 10.86 22.72 -13.22
N PRO A 177 10.20 22.05 -14.18
CA PRO A 177 10.26 22.45 -15.58
C PRO A 177 9.91 23.94 -15.69
N PRO A 178 10.62 24.72 -16.53
CA PRO A 178 10.47 26.17 -16.60
C PRO A 178 9.06 26.63 -17.02
N TYR A 179 8.25 25.71 -17.54
CA TYR A 179 6.82 25.88 -17.83
C TYR A 179 6.06 24.61 -17.49
N VAL A 180 5.74 24.40 -16.21
CA VAL A 180 4.61 23.53 -15.85
C VAL A 180 3.41 24.44 -15.77
N GLU A 181 2.42 24.20 -16.63
CA GLU A 181 1.11 24.83 -16.46
C GLU A 181 0.63 24.49 -15.04
N ASP A 182 0.20 25.48 -14.23
CA ASP A 182 -0.26 25.25 -12.84
C ASP A 182 -1.37 24.18 -12.73
N SER A 183 -1.99 23.84 -13.86
CA SER A 183 -3.01 22.81 -14.03
C SER A 183 -2.47 21.40 -14.31
N ALA A 184 -1.15 21.17 -14.42
CA ALA A 184 -0.60 19.88 -14.78
C ALA A 184 -0.10 19.09 -13.57
N ARG A 185 -0.49 17.82 -13.48
CA ARG A 185 -0.06 16.91 -12.42
C ARG A 185 1.16 16.10 -12.84
N CYS A 186 2.12 16.02 -11.93
CA CYS A 186 3.38 15.35 -12.15
C CYS A 186 3.26 13.86 -11.83
N TRP A 187 3.51 13.00 -12.81
CA TRP A 187 3.87 11.61 -12.55
C TRP A 187 5.31 11.54 -12.04
N HIS A 188 5.50 10.80 -10.97
CA HIS A 188 6.83 10.45 -10.48
C HIS A 188 6.85 8.99 -10.02
N MET A 189 8.05 8.42 -9.98
CA MET A 189 8.26 7.12 -9.37
C MET A 189 7.87 7.15 -7.88
N LEU A 190 7.32 6.05 -7.37
CA LEU A 190 7.10 5.87 -5.93
C LEU A 190 8.42 6.00 -5.16
N HIS A 191 8.45 6.84 -4.13
CA HIS A 191 9.59 6.98 -3.22
C HIS A 191 9.20 6.62 -1.79
N PHE A 192 10.23 6.39 -0.98
CA PHE A 192 10.10 6.06 0.43
C PHE A 192 10.99 6.95 1.29
N ASP A 193 10.43 7.43 2.40
CA ASP A 193 11.22 7.82 3.57
C ASP A 193 11.45 6.62 4.48
N HIS A 194 12.55 6.63 5.23
CA HIS A 194 12.96 5.50 6.07
C HIS A 194 12.93 5.91 7.54
N ASN A 195 12.10 5.26 8.34
CA ASN A 195 12.03 5.47 9.78
C ASN A 195 12.25 4.15 10.52
N ASN A 196 13.44 3.96 11.09
CA ASN A 196 13.76 2.82 11.96
C ASN A 196 13.36 1.44 11.40
N GLY A 197 13.54 1.20 10.09
CA GLY A 197 13.17 -0.06 9.42
C GLY A 197 11.75 -0.09 8.81
N ILE A 198 10.96 0.96 9.01
CA ILE A 198 9.68 1.18 8.31
C ILE A 198 9.96 1.93 7.00
N SER A 199 9.34 1.46 5.92
CA SER A 199 9.33 2.16 4.62
C SER A 199 8.09 3.03 4.54
N GLN A 200 8.23 4.35 4.47
CA GLN A 200 7.12 5.29 4.41
C GLN A 200 6.91 5.73 2.98
N ALA A 201 5.93 5.15 2.30
CA ALA A 201 5.56 5.54 0.95
C ALA A 201 5.12 7.02 0.94
N ASN A 202 5.68 7.82 0.06
CA ASN A 202 5.27 9.21 -0.12
C ASN A 202 4.87 9.47 -1.58
N GLY A 203 3.87 10.33 -1.75
CA GLY A 203 3.40 10.88 -3.01
C GLY A 203 4.17 12.13 -3.41
N GLU A 204 5.36 12.27 -2.84
CA GLU A 204 6.27 13.36 -3.15
C GLU A 204 7.32 12.85 -4.14
N SER A 205 7.84 13.78 -4.95
CA SER A 205 8.79 13.45 -6.02
C SER A 205 10.23 13.30 -5.52
N TYR A 206 10.42 13.04 -4.22
CA TYR A 206 11.72 12.88 -3.58
C TYR A 206 11.70 11.77 -2.53
N GLY A 207 12.90 11.35 -2.11
CA GLY A 207 13.10 10.29 -1.12
C GLY A 207 13.93 9.16 -1.72
N ARG A 208 13.80 7.96 -1.15
CA ARG A 208 14.58 6.79 -1.58
C ARG A 208 13.77 5.93 -2.55
N PRO A 209 14.33 5.53 -3.69
CA PRO A 209 13.68 4.62 -4.63
C PRO A 209 13.80 3.14 -4.20
N TRP A 210 13.95 2.88 -2.91
CA TRP A 210 14.03 1.53 -2.34
C TRP A 210 13.45 1.48 -0.92
N VAL A 211 13.01 0.30 -0.52
CA VAL A 211 12.39 0.03 0.79
C VAL A 211 13.43 -0.03 1.92
N ALA A 212 13.00 0.24 3.15
CA ALA A 212 13.81 0.15 4.35
C ALA A 212 13.92 -1.30 4.87
N GLY A 213 15.07 -1.60 5.48
CA GLY A 213 15.33 -2.85 6.18
C GLY A 213 15.50 -4.07 5.27
N ARG A 214 16.00 -5.16 5.87
CA ARG A 214 16.19 -6.45 5.18
C ARG A 214 14.95 -7.34 5.32
N ASN A 215 14.72 -8.19 4.30
CA ASN A 215 13.69 -9.22 4.25
C ASN A 215 12.22 -8.79 4.45
N PRO A 216 11.74 -7.69 3.81
CA PRO A 216 10.34 -7.32 3.90
C PRO A 216 9.40 -8.39 3.32
N SER A 217 8.50 -8.96 4.14
CA SER A 217 7.57 -10.03 3.70
C SER A 217 6.55 -9.58 2.65
N TRP A 218 6.25 -8.29 2.62
CA TRP A 218 5.32 -7.65 1.69
C TRP A 218 5.95 -7.32 0.33
N VAL A 219 7.24 -7.59 0.12
CA VAL A 219 7.91 -7.52 -1.20
C VAL A 219 8.09 -8.94 -1.74
N PRO A 220 7.62 -9.28 -2.96
CA PRO A 220 7.15 -8.39 -4.02
C PRO A 220 5.63 -8.14 -4.05
N SER A 221 4.91 -8.52 -2.99
CA SER A 221 3.45 -8.53 -3.01
C SER A 221 2.81 -7.15 -3.19
N LEU A 222 3.21 -6.18 -2.38
CA LEU A 222 2.65 -4.82 -2.41
C LEU A 222 3.51 -3.86 -3.24
N VAL A 223 4.82 -4.14 -3.39
CA VAL A 223 5.71 -3.37 -4.25
C VAL A 223 6.61 -4.28 -5.07
N PRO A 224 6.92 -3.94 -6.33
CA PRO A 224 7.83 -4.72 -7.17
C PRO A 224 9.22 -4.88 -6.57
N LYS A 225 9.92 -5.94 -7.00
CA LYS A 225 11.30 -6.24 -6.55
C LYS A 225 12.31 -5.15 -6.86
N VAL A 226 12.02 -4.27 -7.84
CA VAL A 226 12.89 -3.14 -8.19
C VAL A 226 13.10 -2.18 -7.02
N PHE A 227 12.16 -2.13 -6.06
CA PHE A 227 12.29 -1.33 -4.86
C PHE A 227 13.09 -2.02 -3.75
N LYS A 228 13.60 -3.23 -3.95
CA LYS A 228 14.38 -3.92 -2.91
C LYS A 228 15.68 -3.14 -2.65
N ASN A 229 16.02 -2.93 -1.38
CA ASN A 229 17.32 -2.38 -1.03
C ASN A 229 18.43 -3.41 -1.35
N HIS A 230 19.34 -3.04 -2.24
CA HIS A 230 20.46 -3.88 -2.67
C HIS A 230 21.67 -3.81 -1.74
N THR A 231 21.73 -2.79 -0.88
CA THR A 231 22.74 -2.69 0.17
C THR A 231 22.24 -3.50 1.35
N GLU A 232 22.99 -4.51 1.83
CA GLU A 232 22.58 -5.35 2.97
C GLU A 232 22.27 -4.50 4.22
N PRO A 233 20.98 -4.27 4.56
CA PRO A 233 20.63 -3.40 5.66
C PRO A 233 20.89 -4.11 6.99
N GLN A 234 21.43 -3.38 7.96
CA GLN A 234 21.65 -3.91 9.31
C GLN A 234 20.33 -4.15 10.06
N THR A 235 19.30 -3.37 9.77
CA THR A 235 17.98 -3.45 10.41
C THR A 235 17.04 -4.38 9.64
N LEU A 236 16.21 -5.13 10.36
CA LEU A 236 15.07 -5.83 9.76
C LEU A 236 14.04 -4.83 9.25
N SER A 237 13.34 -5.18 8.18
CA SER A 237 12.14 -4.44 7.81
C SER A 237 11.10 -4.59 8.92
N ARG A 238 10.39 -3.50 9.20
CA ARG A 238 9.31 -3.45 10.20
C ARG A 238 7.95 -3.23 9.56
N GLY A 239 7.92 -3.02 8.25
CA GLY A 239 6.68 -2.82 7.52
C GLY A 239 6.71 -1.69 6.49
N LEU A 240 5.53 -1.47 5.93
CA LEU A 240 5.17 -0.40 5.01
C LEU A 240 4.21 0.56 5.72
N SER A 241 4.48 1.84 5.59
CA SER A 241 3.68 2.95 6.12
C SER A 241 3.71 4.13 5.14
N GLY A 242 3.48 5.34 5.64
CA GLY A 242 3.44 6.58 4.85
C GLY A 242 2.02 6.91 4.43
N GLU A 243 1.87 7.58 3.29
CA GLU A 243 0.60 8.10 2.84
C GLU A 243 -0.41 6.98 2.54
N ILE A 244 -1.48 6.94 3.32
CA ILE A 244 -2.38 5.78 3.36
C ILE A 244 -3.12 5.55 2.04
N SER A 245 -3.40 6.61 1.28
CA SER A 245 -3.98 6.50 -0.07
C SER A 245 -3.05 5.73 -1.03
N ILE A 246 -1.73 5.88 -0.90
CA ILE A 246 -0.77 5.10 -1.70
C ILE A 246 -0.77 3.65 -1.25
N VAL A 247 -0.66 3.40 0.06
CA VAL A 247 -0.62 2.04 0.62
C VAL A 247 -1.88 1.24 0.23
N ILE A 248 -3.06 1.85 0.28
CA ILE A 248 -4.32 1.25 -0.18
C ILE A 248 -4.28 0.94 -1.68
N GLY A 249 -3.74 1.84 -2.50
CA GLY A 249 -3.64 1.62 -3.95
C GLY A 249 -2.70 0.48 -4.31
N LEU A 250 -1.59 0.33 -3.58
CA LEU A 250 -0.67 -0.80 -3.73
C LEU A 250 -1.36 -2.14 -3.47
N MET A 251 -2.22 -2.22 -2.45
CA MET A 251 -3.04 -3.40 -2.17
C MET A 251 -4.06 -3.68 -3.28
N ALA A 252 -4.66 -2.63 -3.84
CA ALA A 252 -5.72 -2.75 -4.84
C ALA A 252 -5.27 -3.42 -6.16
N PHE A 253 -3.97 -3.47 -6.46
CA PHE A 253 -3.48 -4.19 -7.63
C PHE A 253 -3.72 -5.71 -7.58
N HIS A 254 -3.92 -6.28 -6.39
CA HIS A 254 -4.33 -7.67 -6.23
C HIS A 254 -5.82 -7.91 -6.54
N SER A 255 -6.62 -6.84 -6.64
CA SER A 255 -8.02 -6.96 -7.00
C SER A 255 -8.20 -7.32 -8.49
N PRO A 256 -9.20 -8.15 -8.83
CA PRO A 256 -9.59 -8.38 -10.22
C PRO A 256 -9.95 -7.09 -10.97
N LEU A 257 -9.82 -7.13 -12.29
CA LEU A 257 -10.25 -6.03 -13.17
C LEU A 257 -11.70 -5.65 -12.88
N ARG A 258 -11.95 -4.34 -12.82
CA ARG A 258 -13.25 -3.70 -12.54
C ARG A 258 -13.82 -4.04 -11.16
N ARG A 259 -13.01 -4.59 -10.25
CA ARG A 259 -13.39 -4.83 -8.85
C ARG A 259 -12.32 -4.32 -7.88
N PRO A 260 -11.88 -3.05 -7.97
CA PRO A 260 -10.73 -2.52 -7.21
C PRO A 260 -10.81 -2.70 -5.69
N GLY A 261 -12.02 -2.76 -5.12
CA GLY A 261 -12.24 -2.98 -3.69
C GLY A 261 -12.20 -4.44 -3.20
N TRP A 262 -12.05 -5.42 -4.10
CA TRP A 262 -12.22 -6.84 -3.77
C TRP A 262 -11.29 -7.35 -2.65
N VAL A 263 -10.02 -6.93 -2.64
CA VAL A 263 -9.05 -7.34 -1.60
C VAL A 263 -9.50 -6.94 -0.19
N PHE A 264 -10.20 -5.81 -0.06
CA PHE A 264 -10.74 -5.33 1.21
C PHE A 264 -11.99 -6.11 1.62
N GLU A 265 -12.82 -6.52 0.66
CA GLU A 265 -13.95 -7.43 0.90
C GLU A 265 -13.48 -8.79 1.42
N GLN A 266 -12.32 -9.27 0.93
CA GLN A 266 -11.71 -10.52 1.35
C GLN A 266 -10.91 -10.41 2.66
N ARG A 267 -10.82 -9.22 3.27
CA ARG A 267 -10.02 -8.95 4.47
C ARG A 267 -8.55 -9.34 4.33
N TRP A 268 -7.96 -9.12 3.15
CA TRP A 268 -6.53 -9.36 2.94
C TRP A 268 -5.64 -8.34 3.65
N TRP A 269 -6.22 -7.26 4.17
CA TRP A 269 -5.58 -6.34 5.08
C TRP A 269 -6.40 -6.26 6.37
N GLU A 270 -5.87 -6.80 7.46
CA GLU A 270 -6.53 -6.86 8.76
C GLU A 270 -5.47 -6.77 9.87
N GLN A 271 -5.77 -6.05 10.96
CA GLN A 271 -4.88 -5.80 12.09
C GLN A 271 -3.49 -5.31 11.66
N ASN A 272 -3.46 -4.42 10.66
CA ASN A 272 -2.23 -3.91 10.07
C ASN A 272 -1.31 -5.00 9.50
N SER A 273 -1.85 -6.15 9.09
CA SER A 273 -1.10 -7.23 8.47
C SER A 273 -1.65 -7.54 7.08
N TRP A 274 -0.74 -7.80 6.14
CA TRP A 274 -1.10 -8.25 4.80
C TRP A 274 -1.21 -9.78 4.77
N GLN A 275 -2.41 -10.26 4.52
CA GLN A 275 -2.78 -11.68 4.45
C GLN A 275 -2.96 -12.18 3.01
N GLY A 276 -2.76 -11.30 2.02
CA GLY A 276 -2.82 -11.68 0.61
C GLY A 276 -1.60 -12.50 0.17
N PRO A 277 -1.53 -12.85 -1.13
CA PRO A 277 -0.41 -13.60 -1.70
C PRO A 277 0.93 -12.90 -1.44
N SER A 278 2.00 -13.67 -1.27
CA SER A 278 3.37 -13.14 -1.17
C SER A 278 4.02 -12.85 -2.53
N SER A 279 3.38 -13.29 -3.62
CA SER A 279 3.81 -13.03 -5.00
C SER A 279 3.36 -11.65 -5.49
N ALA A 280 3.98 -11.16 -6.57
CA ALA A 280 3.52 -9.97 -7.26
C ALA A 280 2.06 -10.13 -7.73
N PRO A 281 1.28 -9.03 -7.82
CA PRO A 281 -0.10 -9.07 -8.27
C PRO A 281 -0.25 -9.68 -9.67
N VAL A 282 -1.21 -10.59 -9.82
CA VAL A 282 -1.49 -11.29 -11.10
C VAL A 282 -1.99 -10.34 -12.18
N TYR A 283 -2.60 -9.23 -11.78
CA TYR A 283 -3.26 -8.26 -12.66
C TYR A 283 -2.38 -7.05 -12.98
N TYR A 284 -1.06 -7.15 -12.82
CA TYR A 284 -0.15 -6.20 -13.45
C TYR A 284 -0.23 -6.30 -14.97
N PRO A 285 0.02 -5.21 -15.71
CA PRO A 285 0.21 -5.29 -17.16
C PRO A 285 1.28 -6.34 -17.43
N PRO A 286 0.99 -7.44 -18.17
CA PRO A 286 1.89 -8.58 -18.24
C PRO A 286 3.09 -8.35 -19.18
N GLN A 287 3.01 -7.35 -20.05
CA GLN A 287 3.96 -7.06 -21.12
C GLN A 287 4.15 -5.54 -21.27
N ALA A 288 5.25 -5.13 -21.92
CA ALA A 288 5.60 -3.72 -22.11
C ALA A 288 4.58 -2.94 -22.96
N ASP A 289 3.86 -3.63 -23.86
CA ASP A 289 2.84 -3.08 -24.74
C ASP A 289 1.41 -3.21 -24.19
N ALA A 290 1.25 -3.75 -22.97
CA ALA A 290 -0.03 -3.80 -22.31
C ALA A 290 -0.42 -2.41 -21.78
N ALA A 291 -1.71 -2.09 -21.81
CA ALA A 291 -2.20 -0.84 -21.23
C ALA A 291 -1.88 -0.79 -19.72
N PRO A 292 -1.41 0.36 -19.22
CA PRO A 292 -1.08 0.52 -17.81
C PRO A 292 -2.37 0.45 -17.00
N ARG A 293 -2.26 -0.14 -15.81
CA ARG A 293 -3.38 -0.27 -14.88
C ARG A 293 -3.20 0.73 -13.76
N GLY A 294 -4.25 1.46 -13.40
CA GLY A 294 -4.15 2.41 -12.30
C GLY A 294 -5.45 2.65 -11.56
N PHE A 295 -5.30 3.24 -10.38
CA PHE A 295 -6.40 3.51 -9.47
C PHE A 295 -6.34 4.94 -8.95
N LEU A 296 -7.51 5.55 -8.80
CA LEU A 296 -7.72 6.66 -7.89
C LEU A 296 -8.08 6.10 -6.52
N VAL A 297 -7.27 6.42 -5.51
CA VAL A 297 -7.61 6.17 -4.11
C VAL A 297 -7.99 7.48 -3.47
N HIS A 298 -9.20 7.55 -2.92
CA HIS A 298 -9.71 8.73 -2.21
C HIS A 298 -9.94 8.37 -0.76
N VAL A 299 -9.27 9.05 0.17
CA VAL A 299 -9.37 8.85 1.61
C VAL A 299 -10.01 10.09 2.23
N CYS A 300 -11.02 9.87 3.05
CA CYS A 300 -11.74 10.89 3.81
C CYS A 300 -11.67 10.58 5.30
N LEU A 301 -11.82 11.63 6.10
CA LEU A 301 -11.94 11.53 7.55
C LEU A 301 -13.26 10.82 7.92
N ASP A 302 -13.21 9.93 8.92
CA ASP A 302 -14.37 9.19 9.42
C ASP A 302 -14.94 9.87 10.66
N PHE A 303 -15.86 10.80 10.42
CA PHE A 303 -16.71 11.38 11.46
C PHE A 303 -17.77 10.34 11.83
N CYS A 304 -17.36 9.29 12.56
CA CYS A 304 -18.29 8.42 13.23
C CYS A 304 -19.30 9.32 13.98
N HIS A 305 -20.57 9.20 13.62
CA HIS A 305 -21.65 9.95 14.25
C HIS A 305 -21.57 9.68 15.76
N VAL A 306 -21.13 10.67 16.55
CA VAL A 306 -21.51 10.70 17.96
C VAL A 306 -23.03 10.85 17.92
N PRO A 307 -23.81 9.87 18.39
CA PRO A 307 -25.26 9.96 18.32
C PRO A 307 -25.72 11.26 18.99
N GLY A 308 -26.44 12.12 18.24
CA GLY A 308 -26.96 13.39 18.75
C GLY A 308 -26.17 14.65 18.41
N VAL A 309 -25.05 14.56 17.68
CA VAL A 309 -24.33 15.76 17.20
C VAL A 309 -24.67 16.00 15.71
N PRO A 310 -25.34 17.13 15.37
CA PRO A 310 -25.59 17.51 13.98
C PRO A 310 -24.28 17.66 13.19
N LEU A 311 -24.29 17.38 11.88
CA LEU A 311 -23.11 17.59 11.02
C LEU A 311 -22.59 19.04 11.10
N ASP A 312 -23.49 19.97 11.34
CA ASP A 312 -23.26 21.42 11.45
C ASP A 312 -22.44 21.81 12.71
N HIS A 313 -22.12 20.84 13.58
CA HIS A 313 -21.35 21.03 14.81
C HIS A 313 -19.95 20.44 14.78
N PHE A 314 -19.51 19.83 13.68
CA PHE A 314 -18.11 19.45 13.53
C PHE A 314 -17.28 20.71 13.23
N SER A 315 -16.62 21.22 14.27
CA SER A 315 -15.73 22.37 14.20
C SER A 315 -14.44 22.06 13.44
N GLU A 316 -13.79 23.09 12.91
CA GLU A 316 -12.45 22.98 12.31
C GLU A 316 -11.42 22.30 13.24
N SER A 317 -11.61 22.40 14.56
CA SER A 317 -10.77 21.73 15.55
C SER A 317 -10.86 20.20 15.47
N TYR A 318 -12.06 19.64 15.26
CA TYR A 318 -12.24 18.18 15.16
C TYR A 318 -11.63 17.63 13.86
N HIS A 319 -11.69 18.40 12.77
CA HIS A 319 -11.02 18.04 11.52
C HIS A 319 -9.51 17.99 11.70
N THR A 320 -8.95 19.01 12.35
CA THR A 320 -7.50 19.12 12.60
C THR A 320 -7.00 17.96 13.46
N GLU A 321 -7.78 17.56 14.47
CA GLU A 321 -7.48 16.43 15.34
C GLU A 321 -7.46 15.09 14.57
N GLN A 322 -8.50 14.77 13.80
CA GLN A 322 -8.51 13.53 13.02
C GLN A 322 -7.40 13.48 11.97
N LYS A 323 -7.10 14.60 11.30
CA LYS A 323 -5.95 14.68 10.38
C LYS A 323 -4.63 14.40 11.11
N SER A 324 -4.49 14.94 12.33
CA SER A 324 -3.31 14.72 13.17
C SER A 324 -3.17 13.27 13.59
N ILE A 325 -4.27 12.59 13.95
CA ILE A 325 -4.28 11.18 14.33
C ILE A 325 -3.80 10.30 13.16
N ILE A 326 -4.38 10.47 11.97
CA ILE A 326 -3.97 9.70 10.79
C ILE A 326 -2.52 10.03 10.44
N GLY A 327 -2.14 11.31 10.36
CA GLY A 327 -0.79 11.74 10.01
C GLY A 327 0.27 11.26 11.02
N THR A 328 -0.06 11.21 12.31
CA THR A 328 0.83 10.64 13.34
C THR A 328 1.04 9.15 13.11
N PHE A 329 -0.01 8.42 12.73
CA PHE A 329 0.12 7.00 12.40
C PHE A 329 0.96 6.81 11.11
N GLU A 330 0.75 7.61 10.06
CA GLU A 330 1.59 7.58 8.84
C GLU A 330 3.08 7.81 9.18
N ALA A 331 3.37 8.69 10.13
CA ALA A 331 4.72 9.08 10.53
C ALA A 331 5.44 8.08 11.47
N GLN A 332 4.69 7.38 12.33
CA GLN A 332 5.26 6.60 13.44
C GLN A 332 4.89 5.11 13.42
N GLY A 333 3.73 4.79 12.86
CA GLY A 333 3.20 3.43 12.77
C GLY A 333 3.60 2.72 11.48
N ALA A 334 3.17 1.46 11.37
CA ALA A 334 3.19 0.70 10.13
C ALA A 334 1.75 0.32 9.77
N TRP A 335 1.28 0.79 8.61
CA TRP A 335 -0.01 0.37 8.05
C TRP A 335 -0.03 -1.12 7.75
N VAL A 336 1.11 -1.64 7.28
CA VAL A 336 1.36 -3.06 7.04
C VAL A 336 2.63 -3.46 7.78
N ARG A 337 2.50 -4.30 8.81
CA ARG A 337 3.62 -4.83 9.60
C ARG A 337 4.28 -6.00 8.90
N ASP A 338 5.55 -6.19 9.16
CA ASP A 338 6.28 -7.35 8.64
C ASP A 338 5.93 -8.63 9.42
N ALA A 339 6.06 -9.78 8.75
CA ALA A 339 5.81 -11.09 9.35
C ALA A 339 6.96 -11.41 10.32
N GLY A 340 6.75 -11.14 11.61
CA GLY A 340 7.75 -11.38 12.67
C GLY A 340 8.06 -10.17 13.55
N THR A 341 7.47 -9.01 13.28
CA THR A 341 7.54 -7.85 14.18
C THR A 341 6.30 -7.79 15.05
N HIS A 342 6.39 -8.35 16.26
CA HIS A 342 5.37 -8.25 17.32
C HIS A 342 5.80 -7.28 18.41
#